data_AF-A0A2V7J3U6-F1
#
_entry.id   AF-A0A2V7J3U6-F1
#
_cell.length_a   1.000
_cell.length_b   1.000
_cell.length_c   1.000
_cell.angle_alpha   90.00
_cell.angle_beta   90.00
_cell.angle_gamma   90.00
#
_symmetry.space_group_name_H-M   'P 1'
#
loop_
_entity.id
_entity.type
_entity.pdbx_description
1 polymer ?
#
loop_
_entity_poly.entity_id
_entity_poly.type
_entity_poly.pdbx_seq_one_letter_code
_entity_poly.pdbx_strand_id
1 'polypeptide(L)' 'MRTRRRLSVVEVGGATLSRPHLSITSSDTSIVALTPGRDSLIGRKTGNATLTIRLESSMLTDPAAAPTLTQPLHVRP' A
#
# COMPACT_ATOMS: atom_id res chain seq x y z
N MET A 1 -5.89 -0.83 24.35
CA MET A 1 -5.87 -1.23 22.92
C MET A 1 -4.55 -0.76 22.32
N ARG A 2 -3.57 -1.67 22.08
CA ARG A 2 -2.21 -1.30 21.61
C ARG A 2 -2.16 -1.39 20.08
N THR A 3 -2.15 -0.26 19.41
CA THR A 3 -1.95 -0.19 17.95
C THR A 3 -0.48 -0.50 17.65
N ARG A 4 -0.20 -1.68 17.09
CA ARG A 4 1.16 -2.01 16.62
C ARG A 4 1.41 -1.27 15.31
N ARG A 5 2.27 -0.26 15.35
CA ARG A 5 2.75 0.42 14.15
C ARG A 5 3.73 -0.52 13.44
N ARG A 6 3.32 -1.10 12.29
CA ARG A 6 4.25 -1.80 11.41
C ARG A 6 4.83 -0.79 10.43
N LEU A 7 6.15 -0.74 10.36
CA LEU A 7 6.88 0.00 9.34
C LEU A 7 6.95 -0.89 8.10
N SER A 8 6.59 -0.35 6.95
CA SER A 8 6.70 -1.02 5.65
C SER A 8 8.00 -0.58 4.97
N VAL A 9 8.81 -1.55 4.53
CA VAL A 9 10.04 -1.31 3.76
C VAL A 9 9.70 -1.54 2.29
N VAL A 10 10.12 -0.63 1.41
CA VAL A 10 9.97 -0.79 -0.04
C VAL A 10 11.33 -1.15 -0.62
N GLU A 11 11.39 -2.30 -1.28
CA GLU A 11 12.58 -2.78 -1.97
C GLU A 11 12.29 -2.90 -3.46
N VAL A 12 13.20 -2.39 -4.29
CA VAL A 12 13.15 -2.52 -5.75
C VAL A 12 14.47 -3.12 -6.21
N GLY A 13 14.41 -4.29 -6.85
CA GLY A 13 15.62 -4.98 -7.31
C GLY A 13 16.62 -5.31 -6.19
N GLY A 14 16.14 -5.52 -4.96
CA GLY A 14 16.99 -5.79 -3.79
C GLY A 14 17.56 -4.55 -3.09
N ALA A 15 17.26 -3.34 -3.57
CA ALA A 15 17.66 -2.09 -2.91
C ALA A 15 16.48 -1.44 -2.17
N THR A 16 16.68 -1.08 -0.90
CA THR A 16 15.68 -0.33 -0.13
C THR A 16 15.59 1.11 -0.65
N LEU A 17 14.38 1.54 -1.00
CA LEU A 17 14.14 2.92 -1.39
C LEU A 17 13.98 3.81 -0.16
N SER A 18 14.80 4.87 -0.08
CA SER A 18 14.63 5.89 0.95
C SER A 18 13.49 6.84 0.57
N ARG A 19 12.49 7.00 1.44
CA ARG A 19 11.31 7.86 1.24
C ARG A 19 10.54 7.57 -0.06
N PRO A 20 10.10 6.33 -0.29
CA PRO A 20 9.32 5.99 -1.47
C PRO A 20 7.97 6.70 -1.41
N HIS A 21 7.55 7.33 -2.51
CA HIS A 21 6.18 7.83 -2.63
C HIS A 21 5.31 6.72 -3.21
N LEU A 22 4.46 6.14 -2.37
CA LEU A 22 3.52 5.10 -2.76
C LEU A 22 2.12 5.70 -2.91
N SER A 23 1.46 5.34 -4.00
CA SER A 23 0.04 5.52 -4.21
C SER A 23 -0.65 4.19 -4.00
N ILE A 24 -1.59 4.15 -3.07
CA ILE A 24 -2.31 2.94 -2.72
C ILE A 24 -3.78 3.22 -2.93
N THR A 25 -4.43 2.37 -3.71
CA THR A 25 -5.88 2.40 -3.94
C THR A 25 -6.49 1.06 -3.59
N SER A 26 -7.75 1.09 -3.16
CA SER A 26 -8.54 -0.09 -2.84
C SER A 26 -9.68 -0.21 -3.85
N SER A 27 -9.95 -1.42 -4.33
CA SER A 27 -11.10 -1.69 -5.20
C SER A 27 -12.45 -1.48 -4.50
N ASP A 28 -12.49 -1.63 -3.17
CA ASP A 28 -13.70 -1.43 -2.36
C ASP A 28 -13.35 -0.78 -1.01
N THR A 29 -13.64 0.52 -0.92
CA THR A 29 -13.40 1.33 0.28
C THR A 29 -14.42 1.10 1.41
N SER A 30 -15.47 0.33 1.15
CA SER A 30 -16.42 -0.11 2.17
C SER A 30 -15.90 -1.33 2.95
N ILE A 31 -14.97 -2.10 2.37
CA ILE A 31 -14.30 -3.26 2.98
C ILE A 31 -12.95 -2.85 3.59
N VAL A 32 -12.08 -2.20 2.81
CA VAL A 32 -10.76 -1.70 3.26
C VAL A 32 -10.57 -0.25 2.80
N ALA A 33 -10.31 0.64 3.74
CA ALA A 33 -9.97 2.04 3.47
C ALA A 33 -8.54 2.37 3.91
N LEU A 34 -7.98 3.44 3.35
CA LEU A 34 -6.74 4.04 3.84
C LEU A 34 -7.02 5.13 4.88
N THR A 35 -6.12 5.31 5.83
CA THR A 35 -6.09 6.50 6.67
C THR A 35 -5.91 7.76 5.80
N PRO A 36 -6.33 8.95 6.28
CA PRO A 36 -6.07 10.20 5.57
C PRO A 36 -4.58 10.44 5.27
N GLY A 37 -3.68 9.92 6.13
CA GLY A 37 -2.23 9.93 5.92
C GLY A 37 -1.72 8.96 4.84
N ARG A 38 -2.60 8.13 4.25
CA ARG A 38 -2.32 7.13 3.20
C ARG A 38 -1.24 6.11 3.56
N ASP A 39 -0.96 5.96 4.85
CA ASP A 39 0.13 5.14 5.38
C ASP A 39 -0.37 3.89 6.11
N SER A 40 -1.66 3.84 6.46
CA SER A 40 -2.26 2.75 7.22
C SER A 40 -3.57 2.28 6.60
N LEU A 41 -3.84 0.98 6.73
CA LEU A 41 -5.08 0.35 6.27
C LEU A 41 -6.06 0.20 7.43
N ILE A 42 -7.34 0.47 7.16
CA ILE A 42 -8.46 0.28 8.08
C ILE A 42 -9.40 -0.75 7.48
N GLY A 43 -9.51 -1.91 8.13
CA GLY A 43 -10.57 -2.89 7.85
C GLY A 43 -11.91 -2.36 8.38
N ARG A 44 -12.91 -2.26 7.50
CA ARG A 44 -14.24 -1.73 7.82
C ARG A 44 -15.32 -2.80 7.84
N LYS A 45 -15.23 -3.76 6.91
CA LYS A 45 -16.17 -4.87 6.78
C LYS A 45 -15.42 -6.14 6.40
N THR A 46 -16.01 -7.29 6.72
CA THR A 46 -15.56 -8.60 6.23
C THR A 46 -15.80 -8.68 4.73
N GLY A 47 -14.83 -9.18 3.99
CA GLY A 47 -14.92 -9.33 2.54
C GLY A 47 -13.56 -9.37 1.86
N ASN A 48 -13.60 -9.39 0.54
CA ASN A 48 -12.41 -9.37 -0.31
C ASN A 48 -12.29 -8.00 -0.97
N ALA A 49 -11.10 -7.42 -0.92
CA ALA A 49 -10.77 -6.21 -1.66
C ALA A 49 -9.39 -6.39 -2.32
N THR A 50 -9.22 -5.80 -3.49
CA THR A 50 -7.92 -5.74 -4.16
C THR A 50 -7.27 -4.41 -3.83
N LEU A 51 -6.02 -4.46 -3.36
CA LEU A 51 -5.20 -3.27 -3.22
C LEU A 51 -4.27 -3.16 -4.43
N THR A 52 -4.28 -1.98 -5.04
CA THR A 52 -3.33 -1.60 -6.08
C THR A 52 -2.35 -0.61 -5.47
N ILE A 53 -1.07 -1.01 -5.43
CA ILE A 53 0.02 -0.20 -4.88
C ILE A 53 0.94 0.16 -6.04
N ARG A 54 1.16 1.46 -6.23
CA ARG A 54 2.02 2.01 -7.29
C ARG A 54 3.11 2.86 -6.67
N LEU A 55 4.36 2.63 -7.07
CA LEU A 55 5.46 3.52 -6.73
C LEU A 55 5.39 4.75 -7.64
N GLU A 56 4.95 5.89 -7.13
CA GLU A 56 4.78 7.12 -7.92
C GLU A 56 6.05 7.97 -7.98
N SER A 57 6.84 7.99 -6.90
CA SER A 57 8.16 8.58 -6.97
C SER A 57 9.16 7.79 -6.15
N SER A 58 10.26 7.51 -6.82
CA SER A 58 11.53 7.10 -6.28
C SER A 58 12.55 7.97 -7.02
N MET A 59 13.76 8.16 -6.52
CA MET A 59 14.85 8.67 -7.36
C MET A 59 15.24 7.68 -8.49
N LEU A 60 14.32 6.81 -8.92
CA LEU A 60 14.37 6.07 -10.17
C LEU A 60 14.09 7.08 -11.28
N THR A 61 15.09 7.33 -12.11
CA THR A 61 15.09 8.30 -13.21
C THR A 61 14.09 8.00 -14.33
N ASP A 62 13.32 6.91 -14.26
CA ASP A 62 12.35 6.53 -15.29
C ASP A 62 10.95 6.25 -14.70
N PRO A 63 9.97 7.13 -14.92
CA PRO A 63 8.58 6.94 -14.49
C PRO A 63 7.85 5.81 -15.24
N ALA A 64 8.35 5.36 -16.40
CA ALA A 64 7.80 4.19 -17.11
C ALA A 64 8.24 2.85 -16.46
N ALA A 65 9.28 2.87 -15.63
CA ALA A 65 9.79 1.71 -14.89
C ALA A 65 9.22 1.61 -13.46
N ALA A 66 8.20 2.39 -13.12
CA ALA A 66 7.58 2.38 -11.80
C ALA A 66 6.94 1.01 -11.48
N PRO A 67 7.45 0.25 -10.50
CA PRO A 67 6.87 -1.03 -10.12
C PRO A 67 5.46 -0.85 -9.58
N THR A 68 4.55 -1.70 -10.05
CA THR A 68 3.18 -1.81 -9.57
C THR A 68 2.98 -3.18 -8.93
N LEU A 69 2.39 -3.21 -7.73
CA LEU A 69 2.02 -4.43 -7.02
C LEU A 69 0.50 -4.46 -6.81
N THR A 70 -0.13 -5.53 -7.26
CA THR A 70 -1.54 -5.81 -7.01
C THR A 70 -1.64 -6.98 -6.05
N GLN A 71 -2.25 -6.76 -4.89
CA GLN A 71 -2.36 -7.78 -3.85
C GLN A 71 -3.84 -7.98 -3.46
N PRO A 72 -4.37 -9.21 -3.52
CA PRO A 72 -5.67 -9.50 -2.93
C PRO A 72 -5.57 -9.48 -1.42
N LEU A 73 -6.56 -8.91 -0.76
CA LEU A 73 -6.66 -8.84 0.69
C LEU A 73 -8.00 -9.40 1.17
N HIS A 74 -7.95 -10.26 2.18
CA HIS A 74 -9.12 -10.82 2.83
C HIS A 74 -9.20 -10.30 4.26
N VAL A 75 -10.27 -9.56 4.57
CA VAL A 75 -10.48 -8.97 5.89
C VAL A 75 -11.31 -9.91 6.76
N ARG A 76 -10.79 -10.24 7.94
CA ARG A 76 -11.49 -10.99 8.98
C ARG A 76 -11.67 -10.11 10.23
N PRO A 77 -12.79 -10.24 10.96
CA PRO A 77 -13.04 -9.47 12.19
C PRO A 77 -12.09 -9.87 13.33
#